data_AF-A0A5B0M830-F1
#
_entry.id   AF-A0A5B0M830-F1
#
_cell.length_a   1.000
_cell.length_b   1.000
_cell.length_c   1.000
_cell.angle_alpha   90.00
_cell.angle_beta   90.00
_cell.angle_gamma   90.00
#
_symmetry.space_group_name_H-M   'P 1'
#
loop_
_entity.id
_entity.type
_entity.pdbx_description
1 polymer ?
#
loop_
_entity_poly.entity_id
_entity_poly.type
_entity_poly.pdbx_seq_one_letter_code
_entity_poly.pdbx_strand_id
1 'polypeptide(L)' 'MASTSNDSWECLNLQEELTSCGSCNNNCMDIPNAVSVGCQIGSCKIFSCAAGYTLHQRMDSQSGKMADACM' A
#
# COMPACT_ATOMS: atom_id res chain seq x y z
N MET A 1 -16.44 -4.23 31.79
CA MET A 1 -15.02 -4.33 31.41
C MET A 1 -14.59 -2.96 30.91
N ALA A 2 -13.83 -2.21 31.71
CA ALA A 2 -13.22 -0.95 31.30
C ALA A 2 -11.71 -1.17 31.40
N SER A 3 -11.05 -1.30 30.26
CA SER A 3 -9.62 -1.55 30.16
C SER A 3 -8.87 -0.23 30.31
N THR A 4 -8.05 -0.12 31.35
CA THR A 4 -7.09 0.98 31.55
C THR A 4 -5.73 0.58 30.97
N SER A 5 -5.63 0.58 29.65
CA SER A 5 -4.36 0.61 28.91
C SER A 5 -4.50 1.68 27.83
N ASN A 6 -3.60 2.67 27.82
CA ASN A 6 -3.52 3.73 26.81
C ASN A 6 -2.98 3.20 25.45
N ASP A 7 -3.37 1.99 25.06
CA ASP A 7 -3.11 1.47 23.74
C ASP A 7 -4.45 1.49 23.00
N SER A 8 -4.61 2.49 22.13
CA SER A 8 -5.75 2.61 21.24
C SER A 8 -5.61 1.57 20.13
N TRP A 9 -6.08 0.35 20.39
CA TRP A 9 -6.19 -0.66 19.34
C TRP A 9 -7.44 -0.34 18.50
N GLU A 10 -7.22 -0.12 17.21
CA GLU A 10 -8.28 0.12 16.25
C GLU A 10 -8.32 -0.99 15.20
N CYS A 11 -9.51 -1.30 14.70
CA CYS A 11 -9.66 -2.21 13.58
C CYS A 11 -9.11 -1.51 12.32
N LEU A 12 -8.13 -2.13 11.67
CA LEU A 12 -7.51 -1.60 10.47
C LEU A 12 -8.19 -2.17 9.22
N ASN A 13 -8.72 -1.32 8.35
CA ASN A 13 -9.27 -1.77 7.07
C ASN A 13 -8.14 -1.91 6.04
N LEU A 14 -7.54 -3.10 5.94
CA LEU A 14 -6.46 -3.39 5.00
C LEU A 14 -6.84 -3.13 3.53
N GLN A 15 -8.12 -2.98 3.18
CA GLN A 15 -8.52 -2.70 1.80
C GLN A 15 -8.25 -1.25 1.36
N GLU A 16 -8.10 -0.35 2.32
CA GLU A 16 -7.97 1.10 2.14
C GLU A 16 -6.78 1.67 2.91
N GLU A 17 -6.24 0.91 3.87
CA GLU A 17 -5.12 1.34 4.68
C GLU A 17 -3.82 1.42 3.88
N LEU A 18 -3.18 2.58 3.93
CA LEU A 18 -2.06 2.89 3.04
C LEU A 18 -0.74 2.24 3.48
N THR A 19 -0.54 2.12 4.80
CA THR A 19 0.70 1.56 5.38
C THR A 19 0.63 0.05 5.61
N SER A 20 -0.55 -0.56 5.41
CA SER A 20 -0.82 -1.99 5.58
C SER A 20 -1.80 -2.51 4.53
N CYS A 21 -1.61 -2.13 3.27
CA CYS A 21 -2.56 -2.40 2.20
C CYS A 21 -2.62 -3.89 1.84
N GLY A 22 -3.75 -4.56 2.06
CA GLY A 22 -3.98 -5.97 1.76
C GLY A 22 -3.27 -6.94 2.71
N SER A 23 -2.15 -6.55 3.31
CA SER A 23 -1.41 -7.33 4.30
C SER A 23 -0.65 -6.41 5.26
N CYS A 24 -0.39 -6.94 6.47
CA CYS A 24 0.46 -6.24 7.43
C CYS A 24 1.85 -6.00 6.84
N ASN A 25 2.41 -4.80 7.06
CA ASN A 25 3.70 -4.33 6.53
C ASN A 25 3.73 -4.12 4.99
N ASN A 26 2.58 -4.02 4.32
CA ASN A 26 2.54 -3.56 2.94
C ASN A 26 2.27 -2.06 2.86
N ASN A 27 3.34 -1.27 2.93
CA ASN A 27 3.25 0.17 2.88
C ASN A 27 3.41 0.69 1.45
N CYS A 28 2.32 1.21 0.87
CA CYS A 28 2.33 1.72 -0.50
C CYS A 28 3.21 2.96 -0.67
N MET A 29 3.55 3.66 0.41
CA MET A 29 4.43 4.82 0.38
C MET A 29 5.91 4.46 0.12
N ASP A 30 6.28 3.19 0.30
CA ASP A 30 7.65 2.73 0.08
C ASP A 30 7.94 2.42 -1.40
N ILE A 31 6.97 2.63 -2.30
CA ILE A 31 7.13 2.43 -3.73
C ILE A 31 8.10 3.51 -4.28
N PRO A 32 9.25 3.11 -4.82
CA PRO A 32 10.24 4.06 -5.31
C PRO A 32 9.73 4.84 -6.51
N ASN A 33 10.09 6.12 -6.58
CA ASN A 33 9.73 7.05 -7.65
C ASN A 33 8.24 7.30 -7.83
N ALA A 34 7.37 6.81 -6.94
CA ALA A 34 5.98 7.19 -6.92
C ALA A 34 5.81 8.53 -6.19
N VAL A 35 4.99 9.42 -6.76
CA VAL A 35 4.64 10.72 -6.14
C VAL A 35 3.31 10.63 -5.42
N SER A 36 2.39 9.85 -5.96
CA SER A 36 1.07 9.67 -5.38
C SER A 36 0.66 8.20 -5.50
N VAL A 37 0.24 7.65 -4.37
CA VAL A 37 -0.12 6.24 -4.19
C VAL A 37 -1.40 6.14 -3.38
N GLY A 38 -2.11 5.02 -3.52
CA GLY A 38 -3.28 4.69 -2.73
C GLY A 38 -3.39 3.18 -2.50
N CYS A 39 -4.17 2.79 -1.52
CA CYS A 39 -4.60 1.41 -1.35
C CYS A 39 -6.00 1.25 -1.93
N GLN A 40 -6.17 0.32 -2.88
CA GLN A 40 -7.46 0.04 -3.49
C GLN A 40 -7.72 -1.46 -3.52
N ILE A 41 -8.73 -1.91 -2.77
CA ILE A 41 -9.14 -3.32 -2.68
C ILE A 41 -7.96 -4.21 -2.24
N GLY A 42 -7.16 -3.69 -1.29
CA GLY A 42 -6.00 -4.40 -0.74
C GLY A 42 -4.82 -4.54 -1.70
N SER A 43 -4.73 -3.67 -2.71
CA SER A 43 -3.57 -3.57 -3.61
C SER A 43 -3.09 -2.12 -3.71
N CYS A 44 -1.77 -1.92 -3.69
CA CYS A 44 -1.19 -0.61 -3.92
C CYS A 44 -1.38 -0.17 -5.37
N LYS A 45 -1.92 1.03 -5.55
CA LYS A 45 -2.15 1.71 -6.82
C LYS A 45 -1.26 2.93 -6.88
N ILE A 46 -0.57 3.12 -7.99
CA ILE A 46 0.19 4.36 -8.25
C ILE A 46 -0.68 5.29 -9.08
N PHE A 47 -0.91 6.50 -8.60
CA PHE A 47 -1.64 7.54 -9.34
C PHE A 47 -0.71 8.40 -10.19
N SER A 48 0.52 8.62 -9.74
CA SER A 48 1.52 9.39 -10.50
C SER A 48 2.95 8.99 -10.13
N CYS A 49 3.81 8.87 -11.15
CA CYS A 49 5.25 8.71 -10.99
C CYS A 49 5.97 10.06 -10.99
N ALA A 50 7.17 10.10 -10.42
CA ALA A 50 8.07 11.24 -10.48
C ALA A 50 8.49 11.52 -11.93
N ALA A 51 8.90 12.77 -12.20
CA ALA A 51 9.35 13.18 -13.52
C ALA A 51 10.49 12.28 -14.03
N GLY A 52 10.35 11.77 -15.25
CA GLY A 52 11.33 10.85 -15.86
C GLY A 52 11.03 9.36 -15.65
N TYR A 53 10.05 9.01 -14.81
CA TYR A 53 9.61 7.63 -14.59
C TYR A 53 8.24 7.34 -15.20
N THR A 54 7.99 6.09 -15.54
CA THR A 54 6.74 5.63 -16.16
C THR A 54 6.07 4.54 -15.34
N LEU A 55 4.73 4.53 -15.36
CA LEU A 55 3.95 3.49 -14.71
C LEU A 55 4.14 2.17 -15.45
N HIS A 56 4.56 1.14 -14.72
CA HIS A 56 4.67 -0.23 -15.19
C HIS A 56 3.90 -1.17 -14.26
N GLN A 57 3.41 -2.27 -14.83
CA GLN A 57 2.79 -3.34 -14.06
C GLN A 57 3.72 -4.55 -14.08
N ARG A 58 4.17 -4.96 -12.89
CA ARG A 58 5.06 -6.11 -12.68
C ARG A 58 4.31 -7.19 -11.95
N MET A 59 4.53 -8.45 -12.32
CA MET A 59 3.92 -9.56 -11.60
C MET A 59 4.71 -9.79 -10.31
N ASP A 60 4.04 -9.64 -9.17
CA ASP A 60 4.61 -9.96 -7.88
C ASP A 60 4.58 -11.47 -7.65
N SER A 61 5.75 -12.09 -7.58
CA SER A 61 5.89 -13.55 -7.48
C SER A 61 5.40 -14.12 -6.14
N GLN A 62 5.24 -13.28 -5.12
CA GLN A 62 4.77 -13.70 -3.79
C GLN A 62 3.24 -13.77 -3.71
N SER A 63 2.54 -12.79 -4.30
CA SER A 63 1.08 -12.72 -4.32
C SER A 63 0.44 -13.30 -5.58
N GLY A 64 1.23 -13.47 -6.66
CA GLY A 64 0.73 -13.86 -7.97
C GLY A 64 -0.12 -12.77 -8.64
N LYS A 65 -0.08 -11.52 -8.12
CA LYS A 65 -0.85 -10.38 -8.63
C LYS A 65 0.04 -9.39 -9.37
N MET A 66 -0.58 -8.58 -10.23
CA MET A 66 0.09 -7.43 -10.82
C MET A 66 0.23 -6.33 -9.77
N ALA A 67 1.44 -5.83 -9.58
CA ALA A 67 1.78 -4.69 -8.74
C ALA A 67 2.25 -3.53 -9.63
N ASP A 68 1.83 -2.31 -9.28
CA ASP A 68 2.28 -1.11 -9.98
C ASP A 68 3.70 -0.73 -9.52
N ALA A 69 4.50 -0.21 -10.45
CA ALA A 69 5.85 0.30 -10.20
C ALA A 69 6.13 1.52 -11.08
N CYS A 70 7.01 2.41 -10.60
CA CYS A 70 7.56 3.52 -11.39
C CYS A 70 9.01 3.18 -11.77
N MET A 71 9.25 2.99 -13.07
CA MET A 71 10.56 2.65 -13.65
C MET A 71 10.90 3.52 -14.85
#